data_AF-A0A7W0WP00-F1
#
_entry.id   AF-A0A7W0WP00-F1
#
_cell.length_a   1.000
_cell.length_b   1.000
_cell.length_c   1.000
_cell.angle_alpha   90.00
_cell.angle_beta   90.00
_cell.angle_gamma   90.00
#
_symmetry.space_group_name_H-M   'P 1'
#
loop_
_entity.id
_entity.type
_entity.pdbx_description
1 polymer ?
#
loop_
_entity_poly.entity_id
_entity_poly.type
_entity_poly.pdbx_seq_one_letter_code
_entity_poly.pdbx_strand_id
1 'polypeptide(L)'
;PEARAMDKFLSEEIESALRTLPPRDAKVLRLYFGLDGGREHTLEEIGGMLGVTRERVRQLRDRALKRLREGDVGRALASFAA
;
A
#
# COMPACT_ATOMS: atom_id res chain seq x y z
N PRO A 1 12.58 -22.44 6.45
CA PRO A 1 12.33 -21.89 7.81
C PRO A 1 12.75 -20.42 7.96
N GLU A 2 13.71 -19.92 7.19
CA GLU A 2 14.11 -18.50 7.19
C GLU A 2 13.25 -17.64 6.24
N ALA A 3 12.91 -18.15 5.05
CA ALA A 3 12.08 -17.43 4.07
C ALA A 3 10.72 -16.98 4.65
N ARG A 4 10.05 -17.83 5.45
CA ARG A 4 8.78 -17.48 6.11
C ARG A 4 8.93 -16.44 7.21
N ALA A 5 10.11 -16.33 7.83
CA ALA A 5 10.37 -15.30 8.83
C ALA A 5 10.63 -13.95 8.16
N MET A 6 11.34 -13.95 7.02
CA MET A 6 11.57 -12.77 6.18
C MET A 6 10.26 -12.21 5.62
N ASP A 7 9.37 -13.07 5.10
CA ASP A 7 8.06 -12.66 4.58
C ASP A 7 7.18 -12.00 5.65
N LYS A 8 7.21 -12.53 6.88
CA LYS A 8 6.47 -11.95 8.01
C LYS A 8 7.01 -10.58 8.40
N PHE A 9 8.34 -10.47 8.50
CA PHE A 9 8.99 -9.20 8.82
C PHE A 9 8.68 -8.11 7.77
N LEU A 10 8.77 -8.47 6.48
CA LEU A 10 8.43 -7.55 5.39
C LEU A 10 6.95 -7.12 5.43
N SER A 11 6.06 -8.06 5.72
CA SER A 11 4.62 -7.78 5.85
C SER A 11 4.35 -6.82 7.02
N GLU A 12 5.01 -6.99 8.15
CA GLU A 12 4.88 -6.11 9.33
C GLU A 12 5.39 -4.69 9.05
N GLU A 13 6.50 -4.55 8.33
CA GLU A 13 7.04 -3.25 7.91
C GLU A 13 6.10 -2.54 6.93
N ILE A 14 5.56 -3.25 5.95
CA ILE A 14 4.54 -2.72 5.03
C ILE A 14 3.30 -2.27 5.80
N GLU A 15 2.81 -3.07 6.74
CA GLU A 15 1.68 -2.72 7.59
C GLU A 15 1.95 -1.46 8.43
N SER A 16 3.13 -1.36 9.02
CA SER A 16 3.57 -0.18 9.77
C SER A 16 3.58 1.07 8.88
N ALA A 17 4.11 0.95 7.66
CA ALA A 17 4.12 2.02 6.67
C ALA A 17 2.69 2.49 6.32
N LEU A 18 1.79 1.54 6.05
CA LEU A 18 0.41 1.84 5.69
C LEU A 18 -0.36 2.50 6.83
N ARG A 19 -0.02 2.22 8.10
CA ARG A 19 -0.63 2.88 9.27
C ARG A 19 -0.30 4.37 9.37
N THR A 20 0.80 4.82 8.75
CA THR A 20 1.16 6.25 8.71
C THR A 20 0.34 7.05 7.70
N LEU A 21 -0.37 6.37 6.79
CA LEU A 21 -1.18 7.01 5.75
C LEU A 21 -2.60 7.29 6.24
N PRO A 22 -3.28 8.29 5.65
CA PRO A 22 -4.72 8.45 5.83
C PRO A 22 -5.46 7.13 5.51
N PRO A 23 -6.52 6.74 6.26
CA PRO A 23 -7.17 5.43 6.11
C PRO A 23 -7.63 5.13 4.68
N ARG A 24 -8.10 6.16 3.95
CA ARG A 24 -8.51 6.03 2.54
C ARG A 24 -7.33 5.74 1.61
N ASP A 25 -6.19 6.38 1.84
CA ASP A 25 -4.97 6.22 1.03
C ASP A 25 -4.38 4.82 1.27
N ALA A 26 -4.31 4.41 2.55
CA ALA A 26 -3.92 3.06 2.93
C ALA A 26 -4.83 1.99 2.30
N LYS A 27 -6.16 2.19 2.34
CA LYS A 27 -7.11 1.22 1.78
C LYS A 27 -6.95 1.05 0.27
N VAL A 28 -6.69 2.15 -0.46
CA VAL A 28 -6.41 2.09 -1.90
C VAL A 28 -5.15 1.27 -2.17
N LEU A 29 -4.06 1.47 -1.41
CA LEU A 29 -2.83 0.68 -1.59
C LEU A 29 -3.02 -0.79 -1.22
N ARG A 30 -3.75 -1.10 -0.14
CA ARG A 30 -4.07 -2.47 0.27
C ARG A 30 -4.80 -3.25 -0.82
N LEU A 31 -5.82 -2.63 -1.42
CA LEU A 31 -6.59 -3.24 -2.52
C LEU A 31 -5.75 -3.34 -3.80
N TYR A 32 -4.96 -2.31 -4.10
CA TYR A 32 -4.16 -2.27 -5.34
C TYR A 32 -3.07 -3.35 -5.35
N PHE A 33 -2.40 -3.58 -4.22
CA PHE A 33 -1.31 -4.56 -4.09
C PHE A 33 -1.75 -5.90 -3.47
N GLY A 34 -3.05 -6.09 -3.18
CA GLY A 34 -3.54 -7.34 -2.59
C GLY A 34 -3.06 -7.63 -1.16
N LEU A 35 -2.68 -6.60 -0.40
CA LEU A 35 -1.99 -6.75 0.89
C LEU A 35 -2.89 -7.28 2.03
N ASP A 36 -4.22 -7.16 1.90
CA ASP A 36 -5.19 -7.69 2.87
C ASP A 36 -5.48 -9.20 2.65
N GLY A 37 -4.52 -9.97 2.11
CA GLY A 37 -4.68 -11.40 1.83
C GLY A 37 -5.60 -11.72 0.63
N GLY A 38 -5.88 -10.71 -0.20
CA GLY A 38 -6.67 -10.82 -1.42
C GLY A 38 -5.80 -10.77 -2.67
N ARG A 39 -6.45 -10.74 -3.83
CA ARG A 39 -5.77 -10.44 -5.10
C ARG A 39 -5.60 -8.93 -5.28
N GLU A 40 -4.71 -8.55 -6.17
CA GLU A 40 -4.63 -7.17 -6.68
C GLU A 40 -5.94 -6.78 -7.39
N HIS A 41 -6.33 -5.52 -7.20
CA HIS A 41 -7.50 -4.91 -7.84
C HIS A 41 -7.09 -3.78 -8.78
N THR A 42 -7.79 -3.67 -9.90
CA THR A 42 -7.59 -2.55 -10.82
C THR A 42 -8.13 -1.24 -10.24
N LEU A 43 -7.64 -0.10 -10.72
CA LEU A 43 -8.14 1.22 -10.30
C LEU A 43 -9.66 1.38 -10.54
N GLU A 44 -10.20 0.69 -11.53
CA GLU A 44 -11.62 0.71 -11.86
C GLU A 44 -12.45 -0.13 -10.88
N GLU A 45 -11.97 -1.35 -10.55
CA GLU A 45 -12.57 -2.19 -9.52
C GLU A 45 -12.58 -1.48 -8.15
N ILE A 46 -11.45 -0.89 -7.76
CA ILE A 46 -11.34 -0.11 -6.52
C ILE A 46 -12.28 1.09 -6.55
N GLY A 47 -12.42 1.75 -7.70
CA GLY A 47 -13.34 2.86 -7.88
C GLY A 47 -14.78 2.45 -7.61
N GLY A 48 -15.19 1.30 -8.18
CA GLY A 48 -16.49 0.69 -7.92
C GLY A 48 -16.72 0.36 -6.44
N MET A 49 -15.73 -0.23 -5.77
CA MET A 49 -15.82 -0.57 -4.34
C MET A 49 -15.91 0.65 -3.41
N LEU A 50 -15.24 1.75 -3.78
CA LEU A 50 -15.17 2.96 -2.95
C LEU A 50 -16.20 4.03 -3.34
N GLY A 51 -17.00 3.80 -4.38
CA GLY A 51 -17.97 4.75 -4.90
C GLY A 51 -17.32 6.01 -5.49
N VAL A 52 -16.14 5.88 -6.10
CA VAL A 52 -15.39 6.99 -6.70
C VAL A 52 -14.92 6.66 -8.11
N THR A 53 -14.58 7.68 -8.89
CA THR A 53 -14.07 7.46 -10.25
C THR A 53 -12.68 6.82 -10.23
N ARG A 54 -12.34 6.09 -11.31
CA ARG A 54 -11.00 5.55 -11.55
C ARG A 54 -9.89 6.60 -11.37
N GLU A 55 -10.11 7.80 -11.90
CA GLU A 55 -9.16 8.90 -11.79
C GLU A 55 -8.98 9.36 -10.34
N ARG A 56 -10.06 9.36 -9.55
CA ARG A 56 -9.96 9.64 -8.11
C ARG A 56 -9.11 8.60 -7.40
N VAL A 57 -9.28 7.30 -7.70
CA VAL A 57 -8.43 6.24 -7.14
C VAL A 57 -6.98 6.44 -7.53
N ARG A 58 -6.70 6.79 -8.79
CA ARG A 58 -5.34 7.09 -9.26
C ARG A 58 -4.70 8.20 -8.43
N GLN A 59 -5.40 9.30 -8.20
CA GLN A 59 -4.92 10.41 -7.38
C GLN A 59 -4.65 9.99 -5.93
N LEU A 60 -5.54 9.20 -5.31
CA LEU A 60 -5.36 8.68 -3.95
C LEU A 60 -4.10 7.79 -3.88
N ARG A 61 -3.93 6.88 -4.84
CA ARG A 61 -2.76 6.00 -4.94
C ARG A 61 -1.47 6.81 -5.09
N ASP A 62 -1.42 7.73 -6.05
CA ASP A 62 -0.20 8.49 -6.35
C ASP A 62 0.18 9.37 -5.15
N ARG A 63 -0.81 9.96 -4.45
CA ARG A 63 -0.60 10.68 -3.20
C ARG A 63 -0.09 9.78 -2.07
N ALA A 64 -0.66 8.59 -1.92
CA ALA A 64 -0.24 7.62 -0.92
C ALA A 64 1.22 7.20 -1.12
N LEU A 65 1.59 6.87 -2.36
CA LEU A 65 2.96 6.52 -2.75
C LEU A 65 3.93 7.67 -2.51
N LYS A 66 3.53 8.90 -2.85
CA LYS A 66 4.34 10.10 -2.57
C LYS A 66 4.59 10.26 -1.07
N ARG A 67 3.56 10.13 -0.23
CA ARG A 67 3.68 10.21 1.23
C ARG A 67 4.58 9.12 1.80
N LEU A 68 4.49 7.89 1.28
CA LEU A 68 5.40 6.82 1.70
C LEU A 68 6.83 7.21 1.39
N ARG A 69 7.14 7.63 0.15
CA ARG A 69 8.50 8.04 -0.27
C ARG A 69 9.08 9.20 0.53
N GLU A 70 8.26 10.20 0.84
CA GLU A 70 8.68 11.41 1.55
C GLU A 70 8.71 11.23 3.08
N GLY A 71 7.97 10.24 3.60
CA GLY A 71 7.91 9.92 5.02
C GLY A 71 9.11 9.09 5.48
N ASP A 72 9.27 9.01 6.81
CA ASP A 72 10.36 8.25 7.44
C ASP A 72 10.32 6.75 7.08
N VAL A 73 9.13 6.21 6.77
CA VAL A 73 8.98 4.79 6.42
C VAL A 73 9.38 4.47 4.97
N GLY A 74 9.28 5.41 4.02
CA GLY A 74 9.77 5.18 2.66
C GLY A 74 11.28 5.05 2.59
N ARG A 75 12.01 5.74 3.47
CA ARG A 75 13.45 5.56 3.65
C ARG A 75 13.78 4.16 4.18
N ALA A 76 12.99 3.66 5.13
CA ALA A 76 13.15 2.30 5.65
C ALA A 76 12.85 1.24 4.58
N LEU A 77 11.74 1.33 3.84
CA LEU A 77 11.38 0.37 2.79
C LEU A 77 12.35 0.40 1.59
N ALA A 78 12.89 1.57 1.22
CA ALA A 78 13.92 1.67 0.19
C ALA A 78 15.24 0.99 0.60
N SER A 79 15.54 0.91 1.90
CA SER A 79 16.73 0.22 2.43
C SER A 79 16.64 -1.31 2.31
N PHE A 80 15.45 -1.88 2.14
CA PHE A 80 15.25 -3.34 2.04
C PHE A 80 15.11 -3.82 0.59
N ALA A 81 14.89 -2.92 -0.37
CA ALA A 81 14.77 -3.25 -1.80
C ALA A 81 16.12 -3.15 -2.56
N ALA A 82 17.24 -3.03 -1.85
CA ALA A 82 18.59 -2.94 -2.40
C ALA A 82 19.36 -4.27 -2.25
#